data_AF-A0A401X3S7-F1
#
_entry.id   AF-A0A401X3S7-F1
#
_cell.length_a   1.000
_cell.length_b   1.000
_cell.length_c   1.000
_cell.angle_alpha   90.00
_cell.angle_beta   90.00
_cell.angle_gamma   90.00
#
_symmetry.space_group_name_H-M   'P 1'
#
loop_
_entity.id
_entity.type
_entity.pdbx_description
1 polymer ?
#
loop_
_entity_poly.entity_id
_entity_poly.type
_entity_poly.pdbx_seq_one_letter_code
_entity_poly.pdbx_strand_id
1 'polypeptide(L)'
;MAAGEYVSVSSQADSEKADLAREKQELGSSWDTEVGELADIYRQRGLDDALARKVAQQLMQHDALGAHARDELGISDATSARPIQAACASAGAFSSGAILPVLAASLSSSSIVSWAVFAVSLISLALLGVVGARAGGAAPLRPTLRVIFWGIVAMVGTTFVGKMFGGP
;
A
#
# COMPACT_ATOMS: atom_id res chain seq x y z
N MET A 1 0.11 -1.91 -14.01
CA MET A 1 0.55 -2.09 -12.61
C MET A 1 1.74 -1.17 -12.31
N ALA A 2 2.95 -1.45 -12.82
CA ALA A 2 4.18 -0.71 -12.47
C ALA A 2 4.09 0.83 -12.61
N ALA A 3 3.65 1.32 -13.77
CA ALA A 3 3.58 2.76 -14.02
C ALA A 3 2.60 3.49 -13.09
N GLY A 4 1.42 2.90 -12.85
CA GLY A 4 0.43 3.47 -11.92
C GLY A 4 0.95 3.52 -10.48
N GLU A 5 1.61 2.45 -10.03
CA GLU A 5 2.24 2.39 -8.71
C GLU A 5 3.36 3.44 -8.58
N TYR A 6 4.24 3.53 -9.59
CA TYR A 6 5.31 4.52 -9.61
C TYR A 6 4.76 5.93 -9.50
N VAL A 7 3.73 6.26 -10.27
CA VAL A 7 3.12 7.60 -10.26
C VAL A 7 2.47 7.89 -8.91
N SER A 8 1.69 6.96 -8.36
CA SER A 8 1.02 7.12 -7.07
C SER A 8 2.03 7.32 -5.93
N VAL A 9 3.04 6.46 -5.85
CA VAL A 9 4.04 6.52 -4.77
C VAL A 9 5.01 7.69 -4.99
N SER A 10 5.29 8.10 -6.23
CA SER A 10 6.04 9.34 -6.49
C SER A 10 5.29 10.56 -6.01
N SER A 11 3.98 10.63 -6.26
CA SER A 11 3.14 11.71 -5.76
C SER A 11 3.15 11.76 -4.22
N GLN A 12 3.12 10.59 -3.55
CA GLN A 12 3.27 10.52 -2.11
C GLN A 12 4.65 11.02 -1.65
N ALA A 13 5.73 10.61 -2.34
CA ALA A 13 7.09 11.06 -2.02
C ALA A 13 7.26 12.59 -2.17
N ASP A 14 6.62 13.18 -3.18
CA ASP A 14 6.61 14.63 -3.37
C ASP A 14 5.88 15.35 -2.22
N SER A 15 4.74 14.81 -1.76
CA SER A 15 4.03 15.31 -0.58
C SER A 15 4.87 15.19 0.70
N GLU A 16 5.45 14.02 0.96
CA GLU A 16 6.32 13.80 2.14
C GLU A 16 7.49 14.79 2.16
N LYS A 17 8.11 15.04 1.00
CA LYS A 17 9.21 16.01 0.88
C LYS A 17 8.74 17.45 1.12
N ALA A 18 7.55 17.81 0.65
CA ALA A 18 6.98 19.13 0.85
C ALA A 18 6.65 19.39 2.33
N ASP A 19 6.11 18.39 3.02
CA ASP A 19 5.78 18.49 4.44
C ASP A 19 7.05 18.57 5.30
N LEU A 20 8.07 17.74 5.03
CA LEU A 20 9.37 17.86 5.70
C LEU A 20 10.06 19.21 5.47
N ALA A 21 9.89 19.81 4.29
CA ALA A 21 10.44 21.13 4.01
C ALA A 21 9.72 22.24 4.79
N ARG A 22 8.40 22.10 4.99
CA ARG A 22 7.59 23.04 5.79
C ARG A 22 7.93 22.93 7.27
N GLU A 23 7.97 21.71 7.79
CA GLU A 23 8.35 21.41 9.17
C GLU A 23 9.73 22.00 9.51
N LYS A 24 10.70 21.84 8.60
CA LYS A 24 12.04 22.42 8.77
C LYS A 24 12.01 23.95 8.84
N GLN A 25 11.08 24.60 8.15
CA GLN A 25 10.90 26.06 8.21
C GLN A 25 10.25 26.49 9.53
N GLU A 26 9.27 25.73 10.03
CA GLU A 26 8.56 25.96 11.29
C GLU A 26 9.50 25.81 12.50
N LEU A 27 10.29 24.73 12.53
CA LEU A 27 11.39 24.52 13.49
C LEU A 27 12.42 25.65 13.51
N GLY A 28 12.67 26.29 12.36
CA GLY A 28 13.55 27.46 12.25
C GLY A 28 12.92 28.77 12.73
N SER A 29 11.59 28.82 12.86
CA SER A 29 10.82 30.00 13.19
C SER A 29 10.51 30.11 14.69
N SER A 30 10.04 29.04 15.34
CA SER A 30 9.73 29.07 16.77
C SER A 30 9.83 27.70 17.45
N TRP A 31 10.96 27.44 18.11
CA TRP A 31 11.18 26.19 18.84
C TRP A 31 10.14 25.92 19.95
N ASP A 32 9.72 26.94 20.71
CA ASP A 32 8.78 26.73 21.82
C ASP A 32 7.36 26.40 21.32
N THR A 33 6.99 26.92 20.13
CA THR A 33 5.76 26.56 19.45
C THR A 33 5.79 25.08 19.07
N GLU A 34 6.84 24.64 18.37
CA GLU A 34 6.98 23.23 17.94
C GLU A 34 7.02 22.25 19.11
N VAL A 35 7.69 22.61 20.23
CA VAL A 35 7.63 21.83 21.47
C VAL A 35 6.19 21.69 21.97
N GLY A 36 5.40 22.76 21.88
CA GLY A 36 3.98 22.75 22.24
C GLY A 36 3.17 21.82 21.34
N GLU A 37 3.37 21.90 20.02
CA GLU A 37 2.65 21.06 19.05
C GLU A 37 2.95 19.58 19.26
N LEU A 38 4.22 19.21 19.40
CA LEU A 38 4.61 17.83 19.67
C LEU A 38 4.11 17.36 21.06
N ALA A 39 4.17 18.22 22.08
CA ALA A 39 3.61 17.91 23.39
C ALA A 39 2.10 17.64 23.32
N ASP A 40 1.36 18.38 22.50
CA ASP A 40 -0.08 18.21 22.32
C ASP A 40 -0.43 16.85 21.72
N ILE A 41 0.37 16.36 20.77
CA ILE A 41 0.27 14.99 20.26
C ILE A 41 0.44 13.97 21.39
N TYR A 42 1.43 14.16 22.26
CA TYR A 42 1.67 13.27 23.40
C TYR A 42 0.57 13.34 24.47
N ARG A 43 -0.02 14.51 24.71
CA ARG A 43 -1.20 14.65 25.59
C ARG A 43 -2.40 13.89 25.05
N GLN A 44 -2.66 13.97 23.74
CA GLN A 44 -3.72 13.19 23.09
C GLN A 44 -3.47 11.67 23.18
N ARG A 45 -2.21 11.25 23.25
CA ARG A 45 -1.81 9.86 23.49
C ARG A 45 -1.87 9.45 24.97
N GLY A 46 -2.21 10.35 25.88
CA GLY A 46 -2.50 10.07 27.29
C GLY A 46 -1.44 10.52 28.29
N LEU A 47 -0.43 11.29 27.87
CA LEU A 47 0.54 11.87 28.81
C LEU A 47 -0.07 13.09 29.52
N ASP A 48 0.29 13.31 30.79
CA ASP A 48 0.03 14.58 31.45
C ASP A 48 0.86 15.72 30.83
N ASP A 49 0.47 16.96 31.10
CA ASP A 49 1.07 18.15 30.48
C ASP A 49 2.58 18.28 30.75
N ALA A 50 3.00 18.03 32.00
CA ALA A 50 4.39 18.15 32.41
C ALA A 50 5.27 17.08 31.75
N LEU A 51 4.79 15.84 31.68
CA LEU A 51 5.49 14.74 31.03
C LEU A 51 5.52 14.91 29.51
N ALA A 52 4.40 15.29 28.89
CA ALA A 52 4.31 15.50 27.45
C ALA A 52 5.29 16.56 26.96
N ARG A 53 5.35 17.71 27.65
CA ARG A 53 6.31 18.77 27.31
C ARG A 53 7.76 18.31 27.50
N LYS A 54 8.04 17.55 28.54
CA LYS A 54 9.38 16.99 28.78
C LYS A 54 9.79 15.98 27.69
N VAL A 55 8.88 15.11 27.27
CA VAL A 55 9.11 14.14 26.19
C VAL A 55 9.37 14.87 24.87
N ALA A 56 8.52 15.83 24.50
CA ALA A 56 8.69 16.63 23.29
C ALA A 56 10.06 17.33 23.26
N GLN A 57 10.44 18.02 24.35
CA GLN A 57 11.74 18.66 24.47
C GLN A 57 12.91 17.68 24.30
N GLN A 58 12.86 16.52 24.96
CA GLN A 58 13.95 15.56 24.90
C GLN A 58 14.09 14.91 23.51
N LEU A 59 12.97 14.59 22.86
CA LEU A 59 12.97 14.05 21.50
C LEU A 59 13.48 15.07 20.50
N MET A 60 13.00 16.32 20.59
CA MET A 60 13.44 17.37 19.67
C MET A 60 14.91 17.75 19.86
N GLN A 61 15.43 17.72 21.09
CA GLN A 61 16.87 17.91 21.34
C GLN A 61 17.75 16.85 20.67
N HIS A 62 17.25 15.62 20.54
CA HIS A 62 17.97 14.56 19.84
C HIS A 62 17.82 14.71 18.33
N ASP A 63 16.58 14.84 17.84
CA ASP A 63 16.27 15.03 16.42
C ASP A 63 14.87 15.64 16.25
N ALA A 64 14.79 16.97 16.15
CA ALA A 64 13.51 17.67 16.04
C ALA A 64 12.76 17.34 14.76
N LEU A 65 13.43 17.39 13.62
CA LEU A 65 12.78 17.08 12.34
C LEU A 65 12.35 15.62 12.30
N GLY A 66 13.16 14.69 12.80
CA GLY A 66 12.77 13.28 12.88
C GLY A 66 11.63 13.01 13.88
N ALA A 67 11.57 13.74 14.99
CA ALA A 67 10.49 13.62 15.97
C ALA A 67 9.15 14.08 15.36
N HIS A 68 9.10 15.26 14.75
CA HIS A 68 7.89 15.74 14.08
C HIS A 68 7.54 14.89 12.85
N ALA A 69 8.53 14.54 12.01
CA ALA A 69 8.31 13.66 10.87
C ALA A 69 7.60 12.35 11.28
N ARG A 70 8.04 11.73 12.38
CA ARG A 70 7.48 10.48 12.86
C ARG A 70 6.15 10.65 13.57
N ASP A 71 6.09 11.56 14.54
CA ASP A 71 4.97 11.63 15.50
C ASP A 71 3.82 12.51 15.02
N GLU A 72 4.12 13.50 14.18
CA GLU A 72 3.15 14.40 13.58
C GLU A 72 2.80 14.00 12.15
N LEU A 73 3.81 13.85 11.27
CA LEU A 73 3.59 13.58 9.85
C LEU A 73 3.39 12.09 9.53
N GLY A 74 3.73 11.18 10.46
CA GLY A 74 3.68 9.73 10.24
C GLY A 74 4.74 9.19 9.27
N ILE A 75 5.74 10.00 8.95
CA ILE A 75 6.87 9.68 8.07
C ILE A 75 7.98 9.04 8.90
N SER A 76 8.35 7.80 8.55
CA SER A 76 9.45 7.05 9.17
C SER A 76 10.15 6.20 8.11
N ASP A 77 11.36 5.72 8.38
CA ASP A 77 12.09 4.86 7.44
C ASP A 77 11.28 3.64 6.95
N ALA A 78 10.39 3.12 7.80
CA ALA A 78 9.53 1.98 7.48
C ALA A 78 8.31 2.36 6.63
N THR A 79 7.88 3.63 6.67
CA THR A 79 6.66 4.13 6.01
C THR A 79 6.94 5.06 4.84
N SER A 80 8.19 5.51 4.65
CA SER A 80 8.57 6.42 3.57
C SER A 80 8.25 5.86 2.19
N ALA A 81 7.78 6.74 1.32
CA ALA A 81 7.49 6.41 -0.07
C ALA A 81 8.75 5.98 -0.84
N ARG A 82 8.70 4.78 -1.44
CA ARG A 82 9.80 4.22 -2.27
C ARG A 82 9.30 3.87 -3.67
N PRO A 83 9.18 4.85 -4.59
CA PRO A 83 8.44 4.67 -5.84
C PRO A 83 8.96 3.56 -6.74
N ILE A 84 10.28 3.47 -6.92
CA ILE A 84 10.90 2.44 -7.77
C ILE A 84 10.69 1.05 -7.17
N GLN A 85 10.87 0.93 -5.84
CA GLN A 85 10.66 -0.35 -5.17
C GLN A 85 9.22 -0.81 -5.29
N ALA A 86 8.25 0.07 -5.01
CA ALA A 86 6.84 -0.23 -5.13
C ALA A 86 6.49 -0.65 -6.57
N ALA A 87 6.95 0.12 -7.57
CA ALA A 87 6.71 -0.19 -8.98
C ALA A 87 7.28 -1.55 -9.41
N CYS A 88 8.53 -1.86 -9.04
CA CYS A 88 9.17 -3.14 -9.35
C CYS A 88 8.50 -4.31 -8.61
N ALA A 89 8.14 -4.12 -7.33
CA ALA A 89 7.42 -5.13 -6.56
C ALA A 89 6.05 -5.42 -7.18
N SER A 90 5.27 -4.38 -7.52
CA SER A 90 3.97 -4.51 -8.18
C SER A 90 4.09 -5.13 -9.58
N ALA A 91 5.13 -4.78 -10.35
CA ALA A 91 5.42 -5.40 -11.65
C ALA A 91 5.71 -6.90 -11.52
N GLY A 92 6.59 -7.27 -10.59
CA GLY A 92 6.98 -8.66 -10.35
C GLY A 92 5.81 -9.49 -9.83
N ALA A 93 5.06 -8.98 -8.86
CA ALA A 93 3.88 -9.65 -8.31
C ALA A 93 2.79 -9.88 -9.37
N PHE A 94 2.49 -8.86 -10.19
CA PHE A 94 1.53 -9.00 -11.27
C PHE A 94 1.98 -10.02 -12.32
N SER A 95 3.23 -9.89 -12.77
CA SER A 95 3.77 -10.74 -13.83
C SER A 95 3.80 -12.20 -13.39
N SER A 96 4.27 -12.47 -12.16
CA SER A 96 4.29 -13.81 -11.58
C SER A 96 2.88 -14.39 -11.39
N GLY A 97 1.92 -13.59 -10.89
CA GLY A 97 0.54 -14.01 -10.75
C GLY A 97 -0.15 -14.34 -12.08
N ALA A 98 0.27 -13.70 -13.17
CA ALA A 98 -0.28 -13.93 -14.51
C ALA A 98 0.28 -15.17 -15.21
N ILE A 99 1.39 -15.76 -14.74
CA ILE A 99 2.03 -16.92 -15.38
C ILE A 99 1.05 -18.09 -15.53
N LEU A 100 0.36 -18.48 -14.46
CA LEU A 100 -0.52 -19.65 -14.48
C LEU A 100 -1.71 -19.47 -15.43
N PRO A 101 -2.48 -18.37 -15.40
CA PRO A 101 -3.54 -18.11 -16.39
C PRO A 101 -3.03 -18.05 -17.84
N VAL A 102 -1.87 -17.44 -18.08
CA VAL A 102 -1.30 -17.35 -19.44
C VAL A 102 -0.87 -18.72 -19.96
N LEU A 103 -0.27 -19.56 -19.11
CA LEU A 103 0.05 -20.95 -19.47
C LEU A 103 -1.21 -21.78 -19.73
N ALA A 104 -2.26 -21.58 -18.94
CA ALA A 104 -3.54 -22.24 -19.18
C ALA A 104 -4.11 -21.83 -20.55
N ALA A 105 -4.00 -20.56 -20.93
CA ALA A 105 -4.46 -20.07 -22.22
C ALA A 105 -3.63 -20.66 -23.38
N SER A 106 -2.31 -20.73 -23.26
CA SER A 106 -1.42 -21.17 -24.34
C SER A 106 -1.44 -22.68 -24.58
N LEU A 107 -1.73 -23.48 -23.55
CA LEU A 107 -1.76 -24.95 -23.64
C LEU A 107 -3.15 -25.53 -23.92
N SER A 108 -4.21 -24.72 -23.83
CA SER A 108 -5.59 -25.19 -24.02
C SER A 108 -6.03 -25.11 -25.49
N SER A 109 -6.89 -26.05 -25.90
CA SER A 109 -7.56 -25.94 -27.20
C SER A 109 -8.62 -24.84 -27.20
N SER A 110 -8.93 -24.29 -28.37
CA SER A 110 -9.87 -23.17 -28.53
C SER A 110 -11.26 -23.43 -27.92
N SER A 111 -11.70 -24.69 -27.87
CA SER A 111 -13.01 -25.05 -27.31
C SER A 111 -13.09 -24.95 -25.79
N ILE A 112 -11.95 -25.04 -25.08
CA ILE A 112 -11.92 -25.08 -23.61
C ILE A 112 -11.10 -23.94 -22.99
N VAL A 113 -10.42 -23.11 -23.79
CA VAL A 113 -9.50 -22.07 -23.31
C VAL A 113 -10.12 -21.16 -22.26
N SER A 114 -11.35 -20.68 -22.48
CA SER A 114 -12.05 -19.80 -21.53
C SER A 114 -12.30 -20.47 -20.19
N TRP A 115 -12.72 -21.75 -20.20
CA TRP A 115 -12.96 -22.53 -19.00
C TRP A 115 -11.65 -22.86 -18.26
N ALA A 116 -10.59 -23.21 -18.99
CA ALA A 116 -9.28 -23.49 -18.42
C ALA A 116 -8.69 -22.25 -17.73
N VAL A 117 -8.71 -21.09 -18.40
CA VAL A 117 -8.24 -19.82 -17.84
C VAL A 117 -9.05 -19.44 -16.60
N PHE A 118 -10.38 -19.57 -16.65
CA PHE A 118 -11.24 -19.29 -15.50
C PHE A 118 -10.89 -20.18 -14.29
N ALA A 119 -10.83 -21.50 -14.48
CA ALA A 119 -10.54 -22.45 -13.41
C ALA A 119 -9.14 -22.24 -12.80
N VAL A 120 -8.11 -22.11 -13.64
CA VAL A 120 -6.72 -21.89 -13.19
C VAL A 120 -6.59 -20.55 -12.47
N SER A 121 -7.26 -19.50 -12.95
CA SER A 121 -7.24 -18.20 -12.30
C SER A 121 -7.91 -18.26 -10.92
N LEU A 122 -9.06 -18.94 -10.78
CA LEU A 122 -9.73 -19.08 -9.48
C LEU A 122 -8.88 -19.84 -8.47
N ILE A 123 -8.24 -20.95 -8.88
CA ILE A 123 -7.32 -21.69 -8.02
C ILE A 123 -6.14 -20.80 -7.61
N SER A 124 -5.55 -20.07 -8.56
CA SER A 124 -4.43 -19.16 -8.29
C SER A 124 -4.83 -18.04 -7.32
N LEU A 125 -6.01 -17.43 -7.51
CA LEU A 125 -6.56 -16.41 -6.62
C LEU A 125 -6.88 -16.95 -5.24
N ALA A 126 -7.38 -18.19 -5.14
CA ALA A 126 -7.62 -18.84 -3.86
C ALA A 126 -6.31 -19.04 -3.07
N LEU A 127 -5.27 -19.55 -3.75
CA LEU A 127 -3.94 -19.73 -3.18
C LEU A 127 -3.33 -18.40 -2.75
N LEU A 128 -3.34 -17.39 -3.63
CA LEU A 128 -2.84 -16.04 -3.33
C LEU A 128 -3.61 -15.39 -2.19
N GLY A 129 -4.93 -15.59 -2.11
CA GLY A 129 -5.76 -15.13 -1.00
C GLY A 129 -5.34 -15.74 0.34
N VAL A 130 -5.09 -17.05 0.36
CA VAL A 130 -4.63 -17.75 1.58
C VAL A 130 -3.23 -17.28 1.99
N VAL A 131 -2.32 -17.19 1.02
CA VAL A 131 -0.94 -16.72 1.26
C VAL A 131 -0.94 -15.28 1.77
N GLY A 132 -1.68 -14.38 1.11
CA GLY A 132 -1.80 -12.98 1.49
C GLY A 132 -2.43 -12.82 2.88
N ALA A 133 -3.44 -13.61 3.22
CA ALA A 133 -4.04 -13.59 4.55
C ALA A 133 -3.04 -13.99 5.64
N ARG A 134 -2.28 -15.07 5.41
CA ARG A 134 -1.25 -15.54 6.37
C ARG A 134 -0.12 -14.54 6.52
N ALA A 135 0.36 -13.98 5.40
CA ALA A 135 1.40 -12.95 5.42
C ALA A 135 0.95 -11.69 6.19
N GLY A 136 -0.34 -11.33 6.10
CA GLY A 136 -0.94 -10.22 6.83
C GLY A 136 -1.43 -10.55 8.25
N GLY A 137 -1.16 -11.75 8.78
CA GLY A 137 -1.59 -12.14 10.14
C GLY A 137 -3.11 -12.34 10.31
N ALA A 138 -3.85 -12.54 9.23
CA ALA A 138 -5.31 -12.70 9.24
C ALA A 138 -5.76 -14.14 9.02
N ALA A 139 -6.93 -14.50 9.56
CA ALA A 139 -7.59 -15.77 9.26
C ALA A 139 -7.96 -15.84 7.75
N PRO A 140 -7.65 -16.94 7.05
CA PRO A 140 -7.60 -16.96 5.58
C PRO A 140 -8.96 -16.86 4.89
N LEU A 141 -10.04 -17.30 5.53
CA LEU A 141 -11.33 -17.47 4.87
C LEU A 141 -11.86 -16.16 4.25
N ARG A 142 -11.95 -15.09 5.05
CA ARG A 142 -12.55 -13.82 4.58
C ARG A 142 -11.70 -13.12 3.51
N PRO A 143 -10.36 -12.95 3.67
CA PRO A 143 -9.53 -12.35 2.62
C PRO A 143 -9.54 -13.18 1.33
N THR A 144 -9.47 -14.51 1.41
CA THR A 144 -9.52 -15.38 0.22
C THR A 144 -10.84 -15.22 -0.53
N LEU A 145 -11.98 -15.24 0.17
CA LEU A 145 -13.29 -15.05 -0.45
C LEU A 145 -13.40 -13.68 -1.12
N ARG A 146 -12.85 -12.62 -0.51
CA ARG A 146 -12.82 -11.27 -1.09
C ARG A 146 -12.03 -11.24 -2.40
N VAL A 147 -10.86 -11.88 -2.45
CA VAL A 147 -10.02 -11.95 -3.66
C VAL A 147 -10.71 -12.75 -4.76
N ILE A 148 -11.27 -13.92 -4.43
CA ILE A 148 -12.03 -14.75 -5.38
C ILE A 148 -13.24 -13.99 -5.93
N PHE A 149 -14.02 -13.34 -5.06
CA PHE A 149 -15.22 -12.59 -5.44
C PHE A 149 -14.91 -11.50 -6.47
N TRP A 150 -13.94 -10.63 -6.18
CA TRP A 150 -13.56 -9.58 -7.11
C TRP A 150 -12.89 -10.12 -8.38
N GLY A 151 -12.20 -11.25 -8.29
CA GLY A 151 -11.70 -11.97 -9.46
C GLY A 151 -12.83 -12.46 -10.38
N ILE A 152 -13.87 -13.06 -9.82
CA ILE A 152 -15.06 -13.50 -10.58
C ILE A 152 -15.75 -12.31 -11.23
N VAL A 153 -15.98 -11.23 -10.47
CA VAL A 153 -16.62 -10.00 -10.99
C VAL A 153 -15.82 -9.43 -12.17
N ALA A 154 -14.49 -9.36 -12.05
CA ALA A 154 -13.63 -8.88 -13.12
C ALA A 154 -13.70 -9.78 -14.36
N MET A 155 -13.63 -11.10 -14.20
CA MET A 155 -13.72 -12.06 -15.32
C MET A 155 -15.09 -11.99 -16.02
N VAL A 156 -16.19 -11.93 -15.26
CA VAL A 156 -17.54 -11.79 -15.84
C VAL A 156 -17.64 -10.46 -16.60
N GLY A 157 -17.11 -9.37 -16.04
CA GLY A 157 -17.10 -8.07 -16.69
C GLY A 157 -16.31 -8.07 -18.00
N THR A 158 -15.09 -8.63 -18.01
CA THR A 158 -14.28 -8.69 -19.23
C THR A 158 -14.86 -9.62 -20.28
N THR A 159 -15.44 -10.77 -19.89
CA THR A 159 -16.18 -11.65 -20.82
C THR A 159 -17.41 -10.95 -21.40
N PHE A 160 -18.16 -10.20 -20.59
CA PHE A 160 -19.33 -9.44 -21.06
C PHE A 160 -18.93 -8.39 -22.11
N VAL A 161 -17.89 -7.60 -21.82
CA VAL A 161 -17.35 -6.62 -22.76
C VAL A 161 -16.84 -7.31 -24.03
N GLY A 162 -16.10 -8.42 -23.91
CA GLY A 162 -15.63 -9.20 -25.04
C GLY A 162 -16.76 -9.62 -25.97
N LYS A 163 -17.84 -10.17 -25.41
CA LYS A 163 -19.04 -10.58 -26.17
C LYS A 163 -19.74 -9.42 -26.87
N MET A 164 -19.79 -8.23 -26.26
CA MET A 164 -20.41 -7.05 -26.89
C MET A 164 -19.69 -6.60 -28.16
N PHE A 165 -18.38 -6.82 -28.26
CA PHE A 165 -17.56 -6.42 -29.41
C PHE A 165 -17.19 -7.60 -30.32
N GLY A 166 -17.89 -8.73 -30.23
CA GLY A 166 -17.69 -9.90 -31.10
C GLY A 166 -16.45 -10.74 -30.77
N GLY A 167 -15.87 -10.57 -29.59
CA GLY A 167 -14.87 -11.50 -29.06
C GLY A 167 -15.49 -12.83 -28.60
N PRO A 168 -14.72 -13.93 -28.59
CA PRO A 168 -15.15 -15.22 -28.06
C PRO A 168 -15.49 -15.20 -26.56
#